data_AF-A0A0T7P7M7-F1
#
_entry.id   AF-A0A0T7P7M7-F1
#
_cell.length_a   1.000
_cell.length_b   1.000
_cell.length_c   1.000
_cell.angle_alpha   90.00
_cell.angle_beta   90.00
_cell.angle_gamma   90.00
#
_symmetry.space_group_name_H-M   'P 1'
#
loop_
_entity.id
_entity.type
_entity.pdbx_description
1 polymer ?
#
loop_
_entity_poly.entity_id
_entity_poly.type
_entity_poly.pdbx_seq_one_letter_code
_entity_poly.pdbx_strand_id
1 'polypeptide(L)'
;MSFQLKFEQKGDFQAWYACQAWLNDRGYSYGQTSARAPGVGVLKGDFCIAKMHNLTKQEIKQLDGRVDGDFREGPVTLRLKVAPKEKHDKEYFVISLNHNQRSDSYVILWAENNSGYQGRIESAGRYSEERILSNLGYYNCGCSAIAVPCEVLERLAEPVRKGFFDTDDGRWVVNCRKNWVDILKHTICKPQHKPEPEYKGSRRKQEA
;
A
#
# COMPACT_ATOMS: atom_id res chain seq x y z
N MET A 1 22.14 13.03 6.41
CA MET A 1 22.16 12.19 5.18
C MET A 1 21.84 10.79 5.63
N SER A 2 20.65 10.27 5.34
CA SER A 2 20.17 9.02 5.96
C SER A 2 20.18 7.81 5.03
N PHE A 3 20.26 8.00 3.71
CA PHE A 3 20.18 6.89 2.74
C PHE A 3 21.12 7.09 1.55
N GLN A 4 21.88 6.05 1.22
CA GLN A 4 22.78 6.02 0.07
C GLN A 4 22.62 4.69 -0.66
N LEU A 5 22.48 4.75 -1.98
CA LEU A 5 22.38 3.59 -2.85
C LEU A 5 23.41 3.70 -3.97
N LYS A 6 24.14 2.62 -4.23
CA LYS A 6 25.16 2.55 -5.28
C LYS A 6 24.71 1.62 -6.40
N PHE A 7 24.88 2.08 -7.63
CA PHE A 7 24.57 1.38 -8.86
C PHE A 7 25.89 1.11 -9.59
N GLU A 8 26.28 -0.17 -9.65
CA GLU A 8 27.57 -0.64 -10.22
C GLU A 8 27.38 -1.41 -11.53
N GLN A 9 26.24 -1.25 -12.19
CA GLN A 9 25.97 -1.91 -13.48
C GLN A 9 26.98 -1.42 -14.53
N LYS A 10 27.68 -2.38 -15.15
CA LYS A 10 28.68 -2.11 -16.19
C LYS A 10 28.01 -1.93 -17.56
N GLY A 11 28.47 -0.95 -18.32
CA GLY A 11 28.01 -0.67 -19.68
C GLY A 11 27.57 0.78 -19.86
N ASP A 12 27.54 1.26 -21.10
CA ASP A 12 27.21 2.64 -21.45
C ASP A 12 25.86 3.07 -20.84
N PHE A 13 25.93 3.97 -19.85
CA PHE A 13 24.80 4.53 -19.10
C PHE A 13 23.95 3.52 -18.32
N GLN A 14 24.38 2.25 -18.18
CA GLN A 14 23.58 1.21 -17.52
C GLN A 14 23.32 1.52 -16.04
N ALA A 15 24.35 1.96 -15.30
CA ALA A 15 24.19 2.39 -13.91
C ALA A 15 23.24 3.59 -13.76
N TRP A 16 23.25 4.50 -14.74
CA TRP A 16 22.34 5.65 -14.75
C TRP A 16 20.90 5.24 -15.07
N TYR A 17 20.67 4.39 -16.07
CA TYR A 17 19.34 3.87 -16.37
C TYR A 17 18.74 3.08 -15.20
N ALA A 18 19.54 2.27 -14.52
CA ALA A 18 19.11 1.57 -13.30
C ALA A 18 18.70 2.56 -12.19
N CYS A 19 19.47 3.64 -12.02
CA CYS A 19 19.12 4.70 -11.06
C CYS A 19 17.83 5.43 -11.46
N GLN A 20 17.64 5.75 -12.74
CA GLN A 20 16.42 6.40 -13.24
C GLN A 20 15.18 5.52 -13.04
N ALA A 21 15.28 4.24 -13.39
CA ALA A 21 14.19 3.28 -13.18
C ALA A 21 13.80 3.18 -11.70
N TRP A 22 14.79 3.12 -10.80
CA TRP A 22 14.55 3.08 -9.35
C TRP A 22 13.87 4.34 -8.81
N LEU A 23 14.25 5.52 -9.33
CA LEU A 23 13.63 6.80 -8.98
C LEU A 23 12.20 6.91 -9.50
N ASN A 24 11.97 6.54 -10.76
CA ASN A 24 10.65 6.56 -11.39
C ASN A 24 9.66 5.64 -10.68
N ASP A 25 10.07 4.41 -10.35
CA ASP A 25 9.26 3.43 -9.60
C ASP A 25 8.76 3.96 -8.25
N ARG A 26 9.51 4.88 -7.64
CA ARG A 26 9.19 5.50 -6.33
C ARG A 26 8.62 6.91 -6.43
N GLY A 27 8.33 7.39 -7.64
CA GLY A 27 7.73 8.71 -7.89
C GLY A 27 8.68 9.87 -7.59
N TYR A 28 9.98 9.71 -7.84
CA TYR A 28 10.95 10.79 -7.75
C TYR A 28 11.22 11.39 -9.13
N SER A 29 11.15 12.70 -9.23
CA SER A 29 11.66 13.46 -10.37
C SER A 29 13.17 13.70 -10.22
N TYR A 30 13.87 13.69 -11.36
CA TYR A 30 15.31 13.96 -11.44
C TYR A 30 15.61 14.99 -12.51
N GLY A 31 16.67 15.77 -12.31
CA GLY A 31 17.14 16.76 -13.28
C GLY A 31 17.92 16.14 -14.45
N GLN A 32 18.39 17.00 -15.36
CA GLN A 32 19.23 16.60 -16.48
C GLN A 32 20.70 16.47 -16.08
N THR A 33 21.39 15.48 -16.65
CA THR A 33 22.85 15.35 -16.56
C THR A 33 23.54 16.48 -17.34
N SER A 34 24.73 16.87 -16.90
CA SER A 34 25.52 17.91 -17.57
C SER A 34 27.01 17.64 -17.44
N ALA A 35 27.75 17.86 -18.53
CA ALA A 35 29.22 17.86 -18.48
C ALA A 35 29.80 19.04 -17.66
N ARG A 36 29.01 20.10 -17.42
CA ARG A 36 29.47 21.32 -16.71
C ARG A 36 29.30 21.26 -15.19
N ALA A 37 28.57 20.29 -14.66
CA ALA A 37 28.31 20.19 -13.22
C ALA A 37 28.29 18.73 -12.78
N PRO A 38 28.99 18.38 -11.69
CA PRO A 38 28.93 17.04 -11.13
C PRO A 38 27.59 16.84 -10.41
N GLY A 39 26.75 15.99 -10.99
CA GLY A 39 25.57 15.45 -10.35
C GLY A 39 24.22 15.96 -10.86
N VAL A 40 23.16 15.33 -10.36
CA VAL A 40 21.76 15.56 -10.73
C VAL A 40 20.93 15.73 -9.46
N GLY A 41 20.09 16.76 -9.40
CA GLY A 41 19.15 16.97 -8.29
C GLY A 41 17.96 16.02 -8.37
N VAL A 42 17.45 15.60 -7.20
CA VAL A 42 16.30 14.70 -7.07
C VAL A 42 15.26 15.33 -6.12
N LEU A 43 13.99 15.30 -6.51
CA LEU A 43 12.83 15.72 -5.71
C LEU A 43 11.71 14.69 -5.80
N LYS A 44 10.97 14.49 -4.70
CA LYS A 44 9.82 13.59 -4.69
C LYS A 44 8.58 14.27 -5.27
N GLY A 45 7.89 13.62 -6.21
CA GLY A 45 6.71 14.15 -6.91
C GLY A 45 7.05 14.66 -8.31
N ASP A 46 6.11 15.35 -8.94
CA ASP A 46 6.21 15.82 -10.33
C ASP A 46 6.86 17.21 -10.40
N PHE A 47 8.17 17.25 -10.61
CA PHE A 47 8.94 18.48 -10.66
C PHE A 47 9.88 18.52 -11.86
N CYS A 48 9.88 19.65 -12.57
CA CYS A 48 10.88 19.92 -13.60
C CYS A 48 12.12 20.55 -12.94
N ILE A 49 13.16 19.73 -12.72
CA ILE A 49 14.39 20.17 -12.04
C ILE A 49 15.40 20.66 -13.08
N ALA A 50 15.82 21.92 -12.97
CA ALA A 50 16.87 22.49 -13.81
C ALA A 50 18.22 21.78 -13.59
N LYS A 51 19.15 21.94 -14.54
CA LYS A 51 20.52 21.41 -14.41
C LYS A 51 21.18 21.98 -13.15
N MET A 52 22.01 21.17 -12.48
CA MET A 52 22.63 21.56 -11.20
C MET A 52 23.37 22.90 -11.21
N HIS A 53 24.01 23.29 -12.32
CA HIS A 53 24.70 24.59 -12.44
C HIS A 53 23.76 25.79 -12.58
N ASN A 54 22.49 25.56 -12.91
CA ASN A 54 21.46 26.59 -12.98
C ASN A 54 20.70 26.76 -11.66
N LEU A 55 20.88 25.86 -10.69
CA LEU A 55 20.22 25.92 -9.40
C LEU A 55 20.95 26.88 -8.45
N THR A 56 20.18 27.72 -7.78
CA THR A 56 20.63 28.56 -6.69
C THR A 56 20.93 27.73 -5.44
N LYS A 57 21.70 28.30 -4.50
CA LYS A 57 21.99 27.64 -3.21
C LYS A 57 20.72 27.35 -2.40
N GLN A 58 19.64 28.12 -2.60
CA GLN A 58 18.36 27.89 -1.93
C GLN A 58 17.63 26.68 -2.53
N GLU A 59 17.57 26.56 -3.86
CA GLU A 59 16.96 25.41 -4.54
C GLU A 59 17.72 24.11 -4.23
N ILE A 60 19.06 24.16 -4.18
CA ILE A 60 19.86 22.99 -3.78
C ILE A 60 19.52 22.53 -2.35
N LYS A 61 19.18 23.46 -1.44
CA LYS A 61 18.72 23.10 -0.10
C LYS A 61 17.33 22.47 -0.09
N GLN A 62 16.48 22.80 -1.05
CA GLN A 62 15.13 22.24 -1.20
C GLN A 62 15.13 20.83 -1.80
N LEU A 63 16.15 20.44 -2.58
CA LEU A 63 16.25 19.09 -3.15
C LEU A 63 16.16 17.99 -2.08
N ASP A 64 15.39 16.94 -2.34
CA ASP A 64 15.27 15.78 -1.45
C ASP A 64 16.49 14.86 -1.55
N GLY A 65 17.22 14.93 -2.66
CA GLY A 65 18.43 14.15 -2.87
C GLY A 65 19.28 14.63 -4.04
N ARG A 66 20.39 13.92 -4.25
CA ARG A 66 21.29 14.12 -5.38
C ARG A 66 21.84 12.78 -5.86
N VAL A 67 22.10 12.70 -7.15
CA VAL A 67 22.86 11.61 -7.76
C VAL A 67 24.21 12.15 -8.22
N ASP A 68 25.30 11.47 -7.86
CA ASP A 68 26.65 11.79 -8.26
C ASP A 68 27.45 10.52 -8.63
N GLY A 69 28.46 10.63 -9.48
CA GLY A 69 29.26 9.49 -9.95
C GLY A 69 29.63 9.60 -11.43
N ASP A 70 30.09 8.48 -11.99
CA ASP A 70 30.29 8.35 -13.44
C ASP A 70 29.00 7.84 -14.07
N PHE A 71 28.32 8.69 -14.83
CA PHE A 71 27.05 8.35 -15.48
C PHE A 71 27.23 7.43 -16.70
N ARG A 72 28.44 7.34 -17.28
CA ARG A 72 28.68 6.61 -18.52
C ARG A 72 29.18 5.19 -18.26
N GLU A 73 30.21 5.03 -17.44
CA GLU A 73 30.78 3.70 -17.15
C GLU A 73 30.37 3.17 -15.77
N GLY A 74 29.76 4.01 -14.93
CA GLY A 74 29.49 3.70 -13.54
C GLY A 74 30.76 3.78 -12.68
N PRO A 75 30.62 3.82 -11.35
CA PRO A 75 29.39 3.67 -10.59
C PRO A 75 28.65 5.00 -10.38
N VAL A 76 27.32 4.89 -10.28
CA VAL A 76 26.43 6.01 -9.95
C VAL A 76 25.97 5.86 -8.49
N THR A 77 26.04 6.93 -7.71
CA THR A 77 25.64 6.96 -6.30
C THR A 77 24.46 7.91 -6.10
N LEU A 78 23.33 7.37 -5.68
CA LEU A 78 22.17 8.13 -5.23
C LEU A 78 22.28 8.41 -3.72
N ARG A 79 22.12 9.67 -3.33
CA ARG A 79 22.07 10.12 -1.93
C ARG A 79 20.75 10.84 -1.67
N LEU A 80 19.95 10.32 -0.75
CA LEU A 80 18.68 10.92 -0.34
C LEU A 80 18.78 11.47 1.09
N LYS A 81 18.12 12.59 1.34
CA LYS A 81 18.02 13.20 2.68
C LYS A 81 17.05 12.44 3.58
N VAL A 82 16.03 11.83 2.98
CA VAL A 82 15.00 11.01 3.64
C VAL A 82 15.00 9.64 2.97
N ALA A 83 14.95 8.57 3.77
CA ALA A 83 14.81 7.23 3.21
C ALA A 83 13.51 7.13 2.41
N PRO A 84 13.51 6.54 1.22
CA PRO A 84 12.28 6.32 0.47
C PRO A 84 11.34 5.48 1.34
N LYS A 85 10.08 5.89 1.47
CA LYS A 85 9.06 4.97 2.00
C LYS A 85 8.95 3.83 1.00
N GLU A 86 9.11 2.59 1.44
CA GLU A 86 8.91 1.43 0.59
C GLU A 86 7.49 1.48 0.02
N LYS A 87 7.40 1.33 -1.29
CA LYS A 87 6.15 1.00 -1.96
C LYS A 87 5.90 -0.46 -1.63
N HIS A 88 5.32 -0.74 -0.47
CA HIS A 88 4.87 -2.09 -0.22
C HIS A 88 3.67 -2.31 -1.13
N ASP A 89 3.76 -3.28 -2.02
CA ASP A 89 2.63 -3.75 -2.80
C ASP A 89 1.70 -4.55 -1.88
N LYS A 90 1.18 -3.88 -0.85
CA LYS A 90 0.33 -4.48 0.16
C LYS A 90 -1.01 -4.74 -0.46
N GLU A 91 -1.43 -5.98 -0.33
CA GLU A 91 -2.78 -6.40 -0.66
C GLU A 91 -3.69 -6.24 0.55
N TYR A 92 -4.92 -5.83 0.28
CA TYR A 92 -5.97 -5.64 1.25
C TYR A 92 -7.21 -6.43 0.82
N PHE A 93 -7.88 -7.01 1.81
CA PHE A 93 -9.25 -7.48 1.68
C PHE A 93 -10.21 -6.38 2.13
N VAL A 94 -11.38 -6.35 1.50
CA VAL A 94 -12.47 -5.45 1.89
C VAL A 94 -13.56 -6.28 2.55
N ILE A 95 -13.84 -5.96 3.81
CA ILE A 95 -14.88 -6.62 4.61
C ILE A 95 -16.17 -5.82 4.47
N SER A 96 -17.28 -6.51 4.18
CA SER A 96 -18.59 -5.86 4.21
C SER A 96 -19.14 -5.77 5.62
N LEU A 97 -19.55 -4.57 6.06
CA LEU A 97 -20.22 -4.37 7.34
C LEU A 97 -21.75 -4.52 7.22
N ASN A 98 -22.32 -4.31 6.03
CA ASN A 98 -23.76 -4.38 5.80
C ASN A 98 -24.26 -5.81 5.57
N HIS A 99 -23.39 -6.68 5.05
CA HIS A 99 -23.71 -8.08 4.81
C HIS A 99 -23.27 -9.01 5.96
N ASN A 100 -22.77 -8.44 7.07
CA ASN A 100 -22.51 -9.20 8.30
C ASN A 100 -23.62 -8.91 9.31
N GLN A 101 -24.35 -9.95 9.70
CA GLN A 101 -25.36 -9.93 10.74
C GLN A 101 -24.89 -10.65 12.01
N ARG A 102 -25.56 -10.40 13.11
CA ARG A 102 -25.24 -11.02 14.42
C ARG A 102 -25.37 -12.55 14.43
N SER A 103 -26.21 -13.09 13.55
CA SER A 103 -26.42 -14.53 13.37
C SER A 103 -25.31 -15.21 12.56
N ASP A 104 -24.53 -14.43 11.80
CA ASP A 104 -23.57 -14.98 10.87
C ASP A 104 -22.36 -15.49 11.64
N SER A 105 -21.98 -16.74 11.36
CA SER A 105 -20.82 -17.38 12.01
C SER A 105 -19.49 -16.88 11.44
N TYR A 106 -19.49 -16.36 10.22
CA TYR A 106 -18.30 -15.97 9.47
C TYR A 106 -18.47 -14.59 8.86
N VAL A 107 -17.35 -13.90 8.67
CA VAL A 107 -17.27 -12.56 8.07
C VAL A 107 -17.34 -12.66 6.55
N ILE A 108 -18.12 -11.77 5.94
CA ILE A 108 -18.26 -11.64 4.49
C ILE A 108 -17.27 -10.61 3.94
N LEU A 109 -16.52 -11.01 2.91
CA LEU A 109 -15.56 -10.23 2.16
C LEU A 109 -16.12 -9.88 0.78
N TRP A 110 -15.57 -8.86 0.15
CA TRP A 110 -15.85 -8.55 -1.25
C TRP A 110 -15.12 -9.54 -2.16
N ALA A 111 -15.77 -9.93 -3.26
CA ALA A 111 -15.13 -10.70 -4.31
C ALA A 111 -14.20 -9.81 -5.16
N GLU A 112 -13.49 -10.41 -6.12
CA GLU A 112 -12.69 -9.66 -7.09
C GLU A 112 -13.55 -8.67 -7.91
N ASN A 113 -12.89 -7.64 -8.47
CA ASN A 113 -13.50 -6.66 -9.37
C ASN A 113 -14.72 -5.91 -8.80
N ASN A 114 -14.77 -5.70 -7.48
CA ASN A 114 -15.88 -5.03 -6.79
C ASN A 114 -17.25 -5.72 -7.01
N SER A 115 -17.27 -7.02 -7.36
CA SER A 115 -18.50 -7.69 -7.83
C SER A 115 -18.85 -8.92 -7.01
N GLY A 116 -19.76 -8.73 -6.05
CA GLY A 116 -20.30 -9.81 -5.22
C GLY A 116 -19.52 -10.03 -3.94
N TYR A 117 -19.89 -11.09 -3.24
CA TYR A 117 -19.44 -11.37 -1.89
C TYR A 117 -18.91 -12.80 -1.77
N GLN A 118 -17.84 -12.96 -0.99
CA GLN A 118 -17.15 -14.22 -0.75
C GLN A 118 -16.85 -14.30 0.75
N GLY A 119 -16.97 -15.46 1.38
CA GLY A 119 -16.51 -15.62 2.77
C GLY A 119 -15.22 -16.44 2.90
N ARG A 120 -14.84 -17.18 1.85
CA ARG A 120 -13.59 -17.91 1.77
C ARG A 120 -12.44 -16.97 1.42
N ILE A 121 -11.36 -17.02 2.19
CA ILE A 121 -10.18 -16.18 1.99
C ILE A 121 -9.50 -16.47 0.65
N GLU A 122 -9.46 -17.73 0.23
CA GLU A 122 -8.81 -18.12 -1.02
C GLU A 122 -9.54 -17.63 -2.29
N SER A 123 -10.85 -17.34 -2.22
CA SER A 123 -11.64 -16.81 -3.35
C SER A 123 -12.02 -15.34 -3.20
N ALA A 124 -11.64 -14.69 -2.09
CA ALA A 124 -11.94 -13.29 -1.83
C ALA A 124 -11.09 -12.37 -2.70
N GLY A 125 -11.65 -11.19 -3.03
CA GLY A 125 -10.97 -10.21 -3.87
C GLY A 125 -9.82 -9.54 -3.14
N ARG A 126 -8.63 -9.60 -3.73
CA ARG A 126 -7.42 -8.90 -3.25
C ARG A 126 -7.28 -7.57 -3.97
N TYR A 127 -7.07 -6.50 -3.21
CA TYR A 127 -6.99 -5.14 -3.74
C TYR A 127 -5.64 -4.53 -3.36
N SER A 128 -4.96 -3.90 -4.33
CA SER A 128 -3.72 -3.18 -4.05
C SER A 128 -3.96 -1.97 -3.16
N GLU A 129 -2.96 -1.61 -2.36
CA GLU A 129 -2.98 -0.42 -1.50
C GLU A 129 -3.37 0.84 -2.27
N GLU A 130 -2.77 1.05 -3.46
CA GLU A 130 -3.05 2.19 -4.32
C GLU A 130 -4.52 2.27 -4.72
N ARG A 131 -5.13 1.12 -5.06
CA ARG A 131 -6.54 1.05 -5.44
C ARG A 131 -7.45 1.40 -4.27
N ILE A 132 -7.17 0.89 -3.08
CA ILE A 132 -7.93 1.22 -1.87
C ILE A 132 -7.81 2.72 -1.54
N LEU A 133 -6.58 3.25 -1.57
CA LEU A 133 -6.30 4.65 -1.26
C LEU A 133 -6.93 5.62 -2.28
N SER A 134 -7.08 5.19 -3.54
CA SER A 134 -7.73 6.00 -4.59
C SER A 134 -9.20 6.33 -4.28
N ASN A 135 -9.88 5.48 -3.50
CA ASN A 135 -11.28 5.69 -3.12
C ASN A 135 -11.60 5.13 -1.73
N LEU A 136 -11.06 5.80 -0.70
CA LEU A 136 -11.31 5.44 0.70
C LEU A 136 -12.80 5.49 1.08
N GLY A 137 -13.59 6.37 0.46
CA GLY A 137 -15.04 6.46 0.72
C GLY A 137 -15.82 5.25 0.20
N TYR A 138 -15.26 4.48 -0.74
CA TYR A 138 -15.87 3.25 -1.23
C TYR A 138 -15.35 2.02 -0.49
N TYR A 139 -14.02 1.94 -0.31
CA TYR A 139 -13.36 0.75 0.21
C TYR A 139 -13.19 0.74 1.75
N ASN A 140 -13.20 1.90 2.40
CA ASN A 140 -12.96 2.04 3.84
C ASN A 140 -13.81 3.16 4.46
N CYS A 141 -15.11 3.21 4.11
CA CYS A 141 -16.03 4.22 4.65
C CYS A 141 -16.32 4.01 6.14
N GLY A 142 -16.22 2.78 6.63
CA GLY A 142 -16.53 2.38 8.00
C GLY A 142 -18.03 2.22 8.29
N CYS A 143 -18.94 2.59 7.39
CA CYS A 143 -20.37 2.28 7.55
C CYS A 143 -20.76 0.99 6.82
N SER A 144 -20.30 0.80 5.58
CA SER A 144 -20.62 -0.37 4.74
C SER A 144 -19.42 -1.28 4.46
N ALA A 145 -18.20 -0.74 4.51
CA ALA A 145 -16.98 -1.47 4.16
C ALA A 145 -15.77 -0.98 4.96
N ILE A 146 -14.86 -1.91 5.26
CA ILE A 146 -13.53 -1.61 5.82
C ILE A 146 -12.45 -2.38 5.07
N ALA A 147 -11.30 -1.74 4.86
CA ALA A 147 -10.15 -2.36 4.20
C ALA A 147 -9.09 -2.77 5.23
N VAL A 148 -8.67 -4.04 5.18
CA VAL A 148 -7.73 -4.65 6.12
C VAL A 148 -6.67 -5.44 5.36
N PRO A 149 -5.38 -5.38 5.77
CA PRO A 149 -4.31 -6.12 5.10
C PRO A 149 -4.61 -7.62 4.99
N CYS A 150 -4.29 -8.23 3.85
CA CYS A 150 -4.52 -9.65 3.61
C CYS A 150 -3.87 -10.54 4.68
N GLU A 151 -2.64 -10.22 5.08
CA GLU A 151 -1.88 -10.95 6.11
C GLU A 151 -2.64 -11.07 7.44
N VAL A 152 -3.40 -10.04 7.81
CA VAL A 152 -4.15 -10.02 9.08
C VAL A 152 -5.34 -10.98 9.00
N LEU A 153 -6.12 -10.93 7.91
CA LEU A 153 -7.26 -11.84 7.76
C LEU A 153 -6.83 -13.28 7.53
N GLU A 154 -5.77 -13.52 6.75
CA GLU A 154 -5.22 -14.87 6.55
C GLU A 154 -4.76 -15.51 7.85
N ARG A 155 -4.23 -14.71 8.80
CA ARG A 155 -3.85 -15.16 10.14
C ARG A 155 -5.06 -15.47 11.03
N LEU A 156 -6.15 -14.71 10.88
CA LEU A 156 -7.38 -14.89 11.67
C LEU A 156 -8.31 -15.97 11.08
N ALA A 157 -8.06 -16.40 9.85
CA ALA A 157 -8.88 -17.35 9.15
C ALA A 157 -8.58 -18.78 9.60
N GLU A 158 -9.64 -19.50 9.95
CA GLU A 158 -9.58 -20.88 10.43
C GLU A 158 -10.35 -21.79 9.46
N PRO A 159 -10.02 -23.09 9.38
CA PRO A 159 -10.83 -24.05 8.65
C PRO A 159 -12.28 -24.03 9.16
N VAL A 160 -13.22 -24.24 8.24
CA VAL A 160 -14.65 -24.27 8.58
C VAL A 160 -14.94 -25.39 9.56
N ARG A 161 -15.92 -25.16 10.44
CA ARG A 161 -16.45 -26.22 11.29
C ARG A 161 -17.08 -27.30 10.42
N LYS A 162 -16.60 -28.54 10.57
CA LYS A 162 -17.10 -29.70 9.85
C LYS A 162 -18.63 -29.77 9.81
N GLY A 163 -19.20 -29.90 8.61
CA GLY A 163 -20.63 -30.00 8.34
C GLY A 163 -21.39 -28.67 8.45
N PHE A 164 -20.70 -27.52 8.48
CA PHE A 164 -21.37 -26.21 8.42
C PHE A 164 -21.77 -25.82 7.00
N PHE A 165 -20.90 -26.08 6.01
CA PHE A 165 -21.19 -25.90 4.59
C PHE A 165 -21.28 -27.27 3.90
N ASP A 166 -21.81 -27.27 2.66
CA ASP A 166 -21.84 -28.46 1.80
C ASP A 166 -20.43 -28.99 1.50
N THR A 167 -19.44 -28.10 1.52
CA THR A 167 -18.02 -28.42 1.40
C THR A 167 -17.24 -27.89 2.60
N ASP A 168 -16.46 -28.76 3.25
CA ASP A 168 -15.64 -28.41 4.42
C ASP A 168 -14.30 -27.76 4.02
N ASP A 169 -14.25 -27.04 2.91
CA ASP A 169 -13.02 -26.54 2.31
C ASP A 169 -12.81 -25.02 2.48
N GLY A 170 -11.53 -24.66 2.53
CA GLY A 170 -11.09 -23.26 2.65
C GLY A 170 -11.04 -22.73 4.08
N ARG A 171 -10.50 -21.52 4.19
CA ARG A 171 -10.37 -20.81 5.47
C ARG A 171 -11.27 -19.59 5.50
N TRP A 172 -11.91 -19.41 6.65
CA TRP A 172 -12.94 -18.42 6.87
C TRP A 172 -12.68 -17.67 8.17
N VAL A 173 -12.97 -16.38 8.18
CA VAL A 173 -12.78 -15.55 9.38
C VAL A 173 -14.03 -15.62 10.24
N VAL A 174 -13.89 -16.14 11.47
CA VAL A 174 -15.02 -16.27 12.40
C VAL A 174 -15.53 -14.88 12.83
N ASN A 175 -16.84 -14.69 12.79
CA ASN A 175 -17.52 -13.45 13.17
C ASN A 175 -17.65 -13.33 14.70
N CYS A 176 -16.55 -12.96 15.37
CA CYS A 176 -16.52 -12.82 16.83
C CYS A 176 -15.85 -11.53 17.30
N ARG A 177 -16.12 -11.12 18.55
CA ARG A 177 -15.55 -9.90 19.16
C ARG A 177 -14.03 -9.85 19.08
N LYS A 178 -13.37 -10.99 19.36
CA LYS A 178 -11.90 -11.08 19.38
C LYS A 178 -11.32 -10.73 18.00
N ASN A 179 -11.88 -11.31 16.94
CA ASN A 179 -11.45 -11.05 15.57
C ASN A 179 -11.74 -9.61 15.16
N TRP A 180 -12.93 -9.08 15.46
CA TRP A 180 -13.27 -7.68 15.16
C TRP A 180 -12.36 -6.67 15.84
N VAL A 181 -11.93 -6.91 17.08
CA VAL A 181 -10.98 -6.04 17.77
C VAL A 181 -9.64 -6.00 17.03
N ASP A 182 -9.15 -7.14 16.53
CA ASP A 182 -7.89 -7.22 15.80
C ASP A 182 -8.00 -6.64 14.37
N ILE A 183 -9.11 -6.90 13.69
CA ILE A 183 -9.47 -6.36 12.37
C ILE A 183 -9.50 -4.83 12.42
N LEU A 184 -10.25 -4.24 13.36
CA LEU A 184 -10.39 -2.79 13.49
C LEU A 184 -9.09 -2.09 13.90
N LYS A 185 -8.17 -2.80 14.56
CA LYS A 185 -6.85 -2.28 14.91
C LYS A 185 -5.94 -2.14 13.68
N HIS A 186 -6.10 -3.01 12.69
CA HIS A 186 -5.24 -3.08 11.50
C HIS A 186 -5.89 -2.50 10.24
N THR A 187 -6.99 -1.76 10.35
CA THR A 187 -7.57 -1.05 9.20
C THR A 187 -6.55 -0.09 8.59
N ILE A 188 -6.51 -0.02 7.26
CA ILE A 188 -5.53 0.77 6.49
C ILE A 188 -5.38 2.22 6.99
N CYS A 189 -6.51 2.87 7.26
CA CYS A 189 -6.59 4.20 7.83
C CYS A 189 -7.86 4.34 8.67
N LYS A 190 -7.95 5.42 9.45
CA LYS A 190 -9.17 5.73 10.18
C LYS A 190 -10.30 6.02 9.17
N PRO A 191 -11.38 5.22 9.17
CA PRO A 191 -12.49 5.41 8.24
C PRO A 191 -13.27 6.69 8.54
N GLN A 192 -14.02 7.18 7.55
CA GLN A 192 -14.84 8.38 7.66
C GLN A 192 -15.92 8.25 8.73
N HIS A 193 -16.56 7.08 8.80
CA HIS A 193 -17.57 6.74 9.79
C HIS A 193 -17.01 5.69 10.75
N LYS A 194 -17.48 5.72 12.00
CA LYS A 194 -17.08 4.73 13.00
C LYS A 194 -17.64 3.36 12.62
N PRO A 195 -16.79 2.31 12.49
CA PRO A 195 -17.25 0.96 12.26
C PRO A 195 -18.02 0.40 13.44
N GLU A 196 -19.23 -0.06 13.18
CA GLU A 196 -20.08 -0.76 14.15
C GLU A 196 -20.46 -2.15 13.62
N PRO A 197 -19.48 -3.08 13.55
CA PRO A 197 -19.73 -4.42 13.03
C PRO A 197 -20.68 -5.21 13.92
N GLU A 198 -21.53 -6.00 13.28
CA GLU A 198 -22.44 -6.92 13.95
C GLU A 198 -21.82 -8.31 14.09
N TYR A 199 -21.74 -8.77 15.34
CA TYR A 199 -21.28 -10.10 15.69
C TYR A 199 -22.09 -10.65 16.86
N LYS A 200 -21.98 -11.96 17.13
CA LYS A 200 -22.67 -12.60 18.25
C LYS A 200 -22.31 -11.91 19.58
N GLY A 201 -23.29 -11.26 20.20
CA GLY A 201 -23.11 -10.50 21.46
C GLY A 201 -22.96 -8.97 21.30
N SER A 202 -22.89 -8.44 20.08
CA SER A 202 -22.94 -6.99 19.81
C SER A 202 -24.34 -6.39 20.15
N ARG A 203 -24.42 -5.07 20.35
CA ARG A 203 -25.69 -4.36 20.58
C ARG A 203 -26.55 -4.43 19.31
N ARG A 204 -27.86 -4.68 19.43
CA ARG A 204 -28.76 -4.60 18.28
C ARG A 204 -28.80 -3.15 17.79
N LYS A 205 -28.71 -2.95 16.46
CA LYS A 205 -29.09 -1.66 15.87
C LYS A 205 -30.56 -1.42 16.18
N GLN A 206 -30.91 -0.19 16.54
CA GLN A 206 -32.31 0.19 16.63
C GLN A 206 -32.84 0.24 15.20
N GLU A 207 -33.89 -0.54 14.93
CA GLU A 207 -34.64 -0.40 13.69
C GLU A 207 -35.22 1.02 13.66
N ALA A 208 -35.04 1.72 12.53
CA ALA A 208 -35.58 3.04 12.30
C ALA A 208 -37.05 2.96 11.86
#